data_AF-A0A920PRN8-F1
#
_entry.id   AF-A0A920PRN8-F1
#
_cell.length_a   1.000
_cell.length_b   1.000
_cell.length_c   1.000
_cell.angle_alpha   90.00
_cell.angle_beta   90.00
_cell.angle_gamma   90.00
#
_symmetry.space_group_name_H-M   'P 1'
#
loop_
_entity.id
_entity.type
_entity.pdbx_description
1 polymer ?
#
loop_
_entity_poly.entity_id
_entity_poly.type
_entity_poly.pdbx_seq_one_letter_code
_entity_poly.pdbx_strand_id
1 'polypeptide(L)'
;MRFLIHWQGLPGRGSEGPEAVREALRRLRVFCSPALAWESSLLPHRIRNYNPDHLDQILAAGEFLWLRPLTPVTNARRNGPVRNTPIMFIERSQTQHWLSRVTHGDLKGPDASEWALLSAPATRIREALLCGGAAFFSDPVARTGLLRTQVEEALAELVAWGIVTCDSFSGFGR
;
A
#
# COMPACT_ATOMS: atom_id res chain seq x y z
N MET A 1 4.91 1.58 31.66
CA MET A 1 5.00 1.76 30.19
C MET A 1 6.20 1.08 29.50
N ARG A 2 7.23 0.61 30.22
CA ARG A 2 8.43 -0.03 29.62
C ARG A 2 8.15 -1.28 28.77
N PHE A 3 7.16 -2.09 29.17
CA PHE A 3 6.79 -3.32 28.45
C PHE A 3 6.25 -3.04 27.04
N LEU A 4 5.27 -2.13 26.90
CA LEU A 4 4.66 -1.81 25.60
C LEU A 4 5.68 -1.22 24.62
N ILE A 5 6.55 -0.34 25.10
CA ILE A 5 7.60 0.29 24.30
C ILE A 5 8.59 -0.77 23.77
N HIS A 6 9.02 -1.68 24.65
CA HIS A 6 9.90 -2.79 24.27
C HIS A 6 9.22 -3.79 23.33
N TRP A 7 7.95 -4.14 23.60
CA TRP A 7 7.15 -5.02 22.75
C TRP A 7 6.97 -4.46 21.34
N GLN A 8 6.78 -3.14 21.24
CA GLN A 8 6.74 -2.40 19.97
C GLN A 8 8.09 -2.29 19.26
N GLY A 9 9.17 -2.81 19.86
CA GLY A 9 10.53 -2.75 19.31
C GLY A 9 11.16 -1.36 19.37
N LEU A 10 10.77 -0.53 20.32
CA LEU A 10 11.24 0.84 20.44
C LEU A 10 12.18 1.02 21.66
N PRO A 11 13.32 1.73 21.52
CA PRO A 11 14.02 1.95 20.26
C PRO A 11 14.55 0.61 19.70
N GLY A 12 14.73 0.52 18.39
CA GLY A 12 15.33 -0.63 17.72
C GLY A 12 16.69 -1.00 18.31
N ARG A 13 16.74 -2.00 19.20
CA ARG A 13 18.00 -2.44 19.81
C ARG A 13 18.72 -3.36 18.84
N GLY A 14 19.60 -2.80 18.01
CA GLY A 14 20.65 -3.53 17.30
C GLY A 14 20.24 -4.39 16.10
N SER A 15 18.95 -4.44 15.73
CA SER A 15 18.51 -5.12 14.52
C SER A 15 18.72 -4.23 13.29
N GLU A 16 19.39 -4.78 12.27
CA GLU A 16 19.69 -4.13 10.99
C GLU A 16 19.40 -5.09 9.83
N GLY A 17 19.35 -4.54 8.62
CA GLY A 17 19.19 -5.34 7.39
C GLY A 17 17.75 -5.77 7.09
N PRO A 18 17.56 -6.60 6.04
CA PRO A 18 16.25 -7.06 5.59
C PRO A 18 15.46 -7.83 6.67
N GLU A 19 16.12 -8.65 7.49
CA GLU A 19 15.44 -9.38 8.58
C GLU A 19 14.83 -8.45 9.63
N ALA A 20 15.48 -7.33 9.94
CA ALA A 20 14.94 -6.34 10.85
C ALA A 20 13.66 -5.69 10.27
N VAL A 21 13.62 -5.46 8.96
CA VAL A 21 12.42 -4.99 8.26
C VAL A 21 11.30 -6.01 8.36
N ARG A 22 11.57 -7.28 8.05
CA ARG A 22 10.56 -8.36 8.17
C ARG A 22 9.97 -8.43 9.57
N GLU A 23 10.82 -8.39 10.60
CA GLU A 23 10.36 -8.42 11.98
C GLU A 23 9.54 -7.18 12.36
N ALA A 24 9.96 -5.98 11.92
CA ALA A 24 9.19 -4.76 12.13
C ALA A 24 7.80 -4.83 11.44
N LEU A 25 7.73 -5.31 10.19
CA LEU A 25 6.48 -5.51 9.47
C LEU A 25 5.58 -6.55 10.14
N ARG A 26 6.16 -7.65 10.66
CA ARG A 26 5.41 -8.67 11.44
C ARG A 26 4.81 -8.11 12.72
N ARG A 27 5.52 -7.21 13.40
CA ARG A 27 5.00 -6.55 14.61
C ARG A 27 3.92 -5.54 14.29
N LEU A 28 4.06 -4.84 13.17
CA LEU A 28 3.12 -3.84 12.67
C LEU A 28 2.11 -4.40 11.67
N ARG A 29 1.89 -5.73 11.66
CA ARG A 29 0.94 -6.35 10.73
C ARG A 29 -0.43 -5.70 10.90
N VAL A 30 -1.05 -5.31 9.79
CA VAL A 30 -2.40 -4.68 9.79
C VAL A 30 -2.45 -3.32 10.51
N PHE A 31 -1.33 -2.80 11.01
CA PHE A 31 -1.26 -1.43 11.51
C PHE A 31 -1.41 -0.47 10.32
N CYS A 32 -2.43 0.38 10.36
CA CYS A 32 -2.70 1.33 9.29
C CYS A 32 -2.02 2.67 9.60
N SER A 33 -1.18 3.14 8.69
CA SER A 33 -0.49 4.43 8.80
C SER A 33 -0.30 5.06 7.42
N PRO A 34 -0.22 6.40 7.29
CA PRO A 34 0.12 7.04 6.03
C PRO A 34 1.39 6.44 5.42
N ALA A 35 1.42 6.23 4.11
CA ALA A 35 2.58 5.65 3.43
C ALA A 35 3.88 6.37 3.83
N LEU A 36 3.90 7.70 3.80
CA LEU A 36 5.06 8.49 4.22
C LEU A 36 5.56 8.16 5.63
N ALA A 37 4.66 7.87 6.58
CA ALA A 37 5.01 7.62 7.97
C ALA A 37 5.84 6.34 8.15
N TRP A 38 5.70 5.36 7.26
CA TRP A 38 6.44 4.10 7.32
C TRP A 38 7.95 4.30 7.22
N GLU A 39 8.41 5.04 6.21
CA GLU A 39 9.83 5.27 5.97
C GLU A 39 10.40 6.51 6.66
N SER A 40 9.55 7.49 7.01
CA SER A 40 10.00 8.68 7.76
C SER A 40 10.06 8.46 9.27
N SER A 41 9.28 7.51 9.81
CA SER A 41 9.19 7.33 11.26
C SER A 41 9.12 5.88 11.71
N LEU A 42 8.18 5.06 11.22
CA LEU A 42 7.88 3.78 11.84
C LEU A 42 9.03 2.78 11.74
N LEU A 43 9.63 2.64 10.55
CA LEU A 43 10.76 1.74 10.31
C LEU A 43 12.08 2.32 10.88
N PRO A 44 12.44 3.60 10.64
CA PRO A 44 13.67 4.17 11.21
C PRO A 44 13.73 4.14 12.74
N HIS A 45 12.61 4.25 13.45
CA HIS A 45 12.62 4.18 14.92
C HIS A 45 12.78 2.74 15.45
N ARG A 46 12.57 1.72 14.62
CA ARG A 46 12.64 0.28 14.97
C ARG A 46 13.88 -0.42 14.44
N ILE A 47 14.54 0.17 13.45
CA ILE A 47 15.64 -0.46 12.70
C ILE A 47 16.81 0.49 12.69
N ARG A 48 17.95 0.05 13.22
CA ARG A 48 19.17 0.85 13.19
C ARG A 48 19.65 0.94 11.75
N ASN A 49 20.11 2.12 11.32
CA ASN A 49 20.57 2.37 9.95
C ASN A 49 19.58 1.86 8.88
N TYR A 50 18.29 2.17 9.05
CA TYR A 50 17.25 1.77 8.09
C TYR A 50 17.62 2.17 6.66
N ASN A 51 17.63 1.19 5.76
CA ASN A 51 17.81 1.40 4.32
C ASN A 51 16.48 1.10 3.61
N PRO A 52 15.88 2.08 2.92
CA PRO A 52 14.67 1.91 2.10
C PRO A 52 14.73 0.73 1.12
N ASP A 53 15.91 0.44 0.57
CA ASP A 53 16.06 -0.60 -0.45
C ASP A 53 15.76 -2.00 0.11
N HIS A 54 15.90 -2.21 1.43
CA HIS A 54 15.51 -3.47 2.06
C HIS A 54 13.99 -3.68 2.03
N LEU A 55 13.20 -2.62 2.17
CA LEU A 55 11.74 -2.71 2.08
C LEU A 55 11.32 -3.02 0.64
N ASP A 56 11.87 -2.29 -0.34
CA ASP A 56 11.62 -2.53 -1.75
C ASP A 56 12.02 -3.97 -2.15
N GLN A 57 13.16 -4.49 -1.65
CA GLN A 57 13.59 -5.87 -1.90
C GLN A 57 12.59 -6.90 -1.37
N ILE A 58 12.06 -6.69 -0.15
CA ILE A 58 11.09 -7.61 0.47
C ILE A 58 9.75 -7.61 -0.27
N LEU A 59 9.31 -6.45 -0.75
CA LEU A 59 8.09 -6.32 -1.55
C LEU A 59 8.26 -6.97 -2.92
N ALA A 60 9.39 -6.74 -3.59
CA ALA A 60 9.71 -7.34 -4.88
C ALA A 60 9.88 -8.87 -4.80
N ALA A 61 10.40 -9.38 -3.67
CA ALA A 61 10.45 -10.82 -3.39
C ALA A 61 9.04 -11.43 -3.16
N GLY A 62 8.00 -10.59 -3.05
CA GLY A 62 6.63 -11.03 -2.83
C GLY A 62 6.37 -11.61 -1.44
N GLU A 63 7.25 -11.38 -0.48
CA GLU A 63 7.08 -11.87 0.89
C GLU A 63 5.99 -11.09 1.63
N PHE A 64 5.96 -9.78 1.41
CA PHE A 64 4.96 -8.87 1.94
C PHE A 64 4.28 -8.13 0.79
N LEU A 65 3.10 -7.61 1.08
CA LEU A 65 2.39 -6.69 0.22
C LEU A 65 1.76 -5.60 1.08
N TRP A 66 1.66 -4.40 0.50
CA TRP A 66 0.90 -3.32 1.11
C TRP A 66 -0.52 -3.29 0.55
N LEU A 67 -1.46 -2.88 1.40
CA LEU A 67 -2.86 -2.69 1.04
C LEU A 67 -3.36 -1.39 1.66
N ARG A 68 -4.29 -0.75 0.98
CA ARG A 68 -5.13 0.28 1.61
C ARG A 68 -6.33 -0.41 2.28
N PRO A 69 -6.57 -0.22 3.58
CA PRO A 69 -7.78 -0.75 4.20
C PRO A 69 -9.01 -0.09 3.57
N LEU A 70 -10.09 -0.86 3.41
CA LEU A 70 -11.36 -0.32 2.98
C LEU A 70 -11.85 0.65 4.05
N THR A 71 -11.99 1.92 3.69
CA THR A 71 -12.65 2.94 4.52
C THR A 71 -13.98 3.27 3.88
N PRO A 72 -15.06 3.53 4.65
CA PRO A 72 -16.35 3.95 4.08
C PRO A 72 -16.15 5.23 3.26
N VAL A 73 -16.82 5.32 2.11
CA VAL A 73 -16.73 6.48 1.22
C VAL A 73 -17.52 7.64 1.84
N THR A 74 -16.90 8.41 2.73
CA THR A 74 -17.49 9.65 3.26
C THR A 74 -17.23 10.85 2.34
N ASN A 75 -16.27 10.74 1.42
CA ASN A 75 -15.96 11.76 0.42
C ASN A 75 -15.71 11.13 -0.95
N ALA A 76 -16.51 11.54 -1.94
CA ALA A 76 -16.49 11.03 -3.31
C ALA A 76 -15.21 11.37 -4.10
N ARG A 77 -14.36 12.27 -3.58
CA ARG A 77 -13.09 12.66 -4.20
C ARG A 77 -11.93 12.22 -3.33
N ARG A 78 -11.44 11.00 -3.55
CA ARG A 78 -10.19 10.50 -2.93
C ARG A 78 -8.96 11.01 -3.69
N ASN A 79 -8.92 12.31 -3.99
CA ASN A 79 -7.81 12.92 -4.72
C ASN A 79 -6.87 13.56 -3.71
N GLY A 80 -5.87 12.80 -3.27
CA GLY A 80 -4.85 13.27 -2.36
C GLY A 80 -3.49 12.64 -2.70
N PRO A 81 -2.37 13.27 -2.31
CA PRO A 81 -1.06 12.70 -2.56
C PRO A 81 -0.97 11.28 -2.03
N VAL A 82 -0.47 10.35 -2.87
CA VAL A 82 -0.36 8.92 -2.57
C VAL A 82 0.39 8.70 -1.24
N ARG A 83 1.43 9.50 -0.97
CA ARG A 83 2.19 9.51 0.30
C ARG A 83 1.35 9.65 1.58
N ASN A 84 0.20 10.32 1.53
CA ASN A 84 -0.67 10.49 2.71
C ASN A 84 -1.74 9.40 2.81
N THR A 85 -1.79 8.48 1.84
CA THR A 85 -2.73 7.36 1.85
C THR A 85 -2.39 6.42 2.99
N PRO A 86 -3.34 6.13 3.90
CA PRO A 86 -3.14 5.11 4.91
C PRO A 86 -3.00 3.74 4.25
N ILE A 87 -1.89 3.06 4.54
CA ILE A 87 -1.61 1.70 4.09
C ILE A 87 -1.20 0.82 5.27
N MET A 88 -1.34 -0.47 5.08
CA MET A 88 -0.89 -1.51 5.99
C MET A 88 -0.08 -2.55 5.24
N PHE A 89 0.83 -3.23 5.93
CA PHE A 89 1.55 -4.38 5.37
C PHE A 89 0.99 -5.69 5.92
N ILE A 90 0.95 -6.69 5.04
CA ILE A 90 0.63 -8.07 5.38
C ILE A 90 1.58 -9.03 4.69
N GLU A 91 1.83 -10.18 5.33
CA GLU A 91 2.54 -11.27 4.68
C GLU A 91 1.67 -11.85 3.56
N ARG A 92 2.28 -12.10 2.40
CA ARG A 92 1.56 -12.62 1.24
C ARG A 92 0.89 -13.97 1.54
N SER A 93 1.57 -14.84 2.31
CA SER A 93 1.04 -16.13 2.76
C SER A 93 -0.24 -16.01 3.62
N GLN A 94 -0.45 -14.88 4.28
CA GLN A 94 -1.57 -14.63 5.19
C GLN A 94 -2.67 -13.76 4.55
N THR A 95 -2.57 -13.49 3.25
CA THR A 95 -3.43 -12.52 2.57
C THR A 95 -4.90 -12.91 2.62
N GLN A 96 -5.22 -14.18 2.33
CA GLN A 96 -6.61 -14.65 2.37
C GLN A 96 -7.21 -14.55 3.78
N HIS A 97 -6.41 -14.83 4.82
CA HIS A 97 -6.85 -14.72 6.21
C HIS A 97 -7.12 -13.28 6.62
N TRP A 98 -6.20 -12.36 6.29
CA TRP A 98 -6.31 -10.97 6.69
C TRP A 98 -7.29 -10.17 5.85
N LEU A 99 -7.37 -10.39 4.53
CA LEU A 99 -8.33 -9.69 3.68
C LEU A 99 -9.74 -9.85 4.24
N SER A 100 -10.17 -11.09 4.55
CA SER A 100 -11.50 -11.30 5.15
C SER A 100 -11.73 -10.49 6.43
N ARG A 101 -10.70 -10.22 7.23
CA ARG A 101 -10.84 -9.51 8.51
C ARG A 101 -10.75 -7.99 8.39
N VAL A 102 -10.03 -7.50 7.39
CA VAL A 102 -9.93 -6.06 7.11
C VAL A 102 -11.10 -5.59 6.23
N THR A 103 -11.81 -6.52 5.58
CA THR A 103 -13.02 -6.26 4.78
C THR A 103 -14.34 -6.64 5.48
N HIS A 104 -14.33 -7.19 6.70
CA HIS A 104 -15.54 -7.48 7.49
C HIS A 104 -15.49 -6.69 8.83
N GLY A 105 -16.52 -5.98 9.30
CA GLY A 105 -17.93 -6.37 9.27
C GLY A 105 -18.99 -5.29 8.99
N ASP A 106 -18.64 -4.02 8.77
CA ASP A 106 -19.64 -2.98 8.41
C ASP A 106 -19.36 -2.27 7.07
N LEU A 107 -18.22 -2.60 6.45
CA LEU A 107 -17.77 -2.00 5.20
C LEU A 107 -17.85 -3.05 4.11
N LYS A 108 -18.99 -3.09 3.42
CA LYS A 108 -19.05 -3.78 2.12
C LYS A 108 -17.93 -3.23 1.25
N GLY A 109 -17.26 -4.12 0.50
CA GLY A 109 -16.43 -3.67 -0.61
C GLY A 109 -17.25 -2.72 -1.48
N PRO A 110 -16.62 -1.70 -2.09
CA PRO A 110 -17.34 -0.69 -2.86
C PRO A 110 -18.31 -1.37 -3.83
N ASP A 111 -19.60 -1.07 -3.70
CA ASP A 111 -20.61 -1.58 -4.63
C ASP A 111 -20.25 -1.10 -6.05
N ALA A 112 -20.72 -1.80 -7.09
CA ALA A 112 -20.44 -1.42 -8.48
C ALA A 112 -20.84 0.04 -8.80
N SER A 113 -21.80 0.60 -8.05
CA SER A 113 -22.23 2.00 -8.09
C SER A 113 -21.19 2.98 -7.53
N GLU A 114 -20.35 2.58 -6.57
CA GLU A 114 -19.30 3.43 -6.02
C GLU A 114 -18.12 3.57 -7.00
N TRP A 115 -17.87 2.55 -7.82
CA TRP A 115 -16.89 2.64 -8.91
C TRP A 115 -17.30 3.58 -10.04
N ALA A 116 -18.58 3.95 -10.13
CA ALA A 116 -19.05 4.97 -11.07
C ALA A 116 -18.50 6.37 -10.75
N LEU A 117 -17.90 6.56 -9.57
CA LEU A 117 -17.24 7.82 -9.18
C LEU A 117 -15.81 7.95 -9.70
N LEU A 118 -15.23 6.87 -10.27
CA LEU A 118 -13.89 6.91 -10.84
C LEU A 118 -13.82 7.85 -12.04
N SER A 119 -12.71 8.58 -12.15
CA SER A 119 -12.43 9.35 -13.36
C SER A 119 -12.35 8.46 -14.60
N ALA A 120 -12.62 9.02 -15.78
CA ALA A 120 -12.51 8.25 -17.03
C ALA A 120 -11.11 7.64 -17.27
N PRO A 121 -9.98 8.35 -16.99
CA PRO A 121 -8.66 7.74 -17.00
C PRO A 121 -8.50 6.56 -16.02
N ALA A 122 -8.98 6.69 -14.79
CA ALA A 122 -8.91 5.63 -13.77
C ALA A 122 -9.73 4.38 -14.16
N THR A 123 -10.95 4.58 -14.69
CA THR A 123 -11.79 3.49 -15.21
C THR A 123 -11.08 2.75 -16.34
N ARG A 124 -10.47 3.46 -17.29
CA ARG A 124 -9.77 2.87 -18.43
C ARG A 124 -8.54 2.06 -18.01
N ILE A 125 -7.78 2.54 -17.02
CA ILE A 125 -6.64 1.79 -16.46
C ILE A 125 -7.12 0.55 -15.72
N ARG A 126 -8.17 0.69 -14.90
CA ARG A 126 -8.76 -0.45 -14.18
C ARG A 126 -9.19 -1.55 -15.15
N GLU A 127 -9.87 -1.21 -16.25
CA GLU A 127 -10.25 -2.17 -17.29
C GLU A 127 -9.02 -2.83 -17.94
N ALA A 128 -7.99 -2.04 -18.29
CA ALA A 128 -6.75 -2.57 -18.86
C ALA A 128 -6.03 -3.56 -17.92
N LEU A 129 -6.05 -3.31 -16.60
CA LEU A 129 -5.50 -4.20 -15.59
C LEU A 129 -6.38 -5.44 -15.37
N LEU A 130 -7.70 -5.33 -15.45
CA LEU A 130 -8.60 -6.49 -15.36
C LEU A 130 -8.43 -7.44 -16.55
N CYS A 131 -8.22 -6.91 -17.76
CA CYS A 131 -8.00 -7.73 -18.95
C CYS A 131 -6.60 -8.37 -19.00
N GLY A 132 -5.58 -7.66 -18.51
CA GLY A 132 -4.19 -8.05 -18.73
C GLY A 132 -3.37 -8.37 -17.48
N GLY A 133 -3.99 -8.33 -16.29
CA GLY A 133 -3.34 -8.64 -15.02
C GLY A 133 -2.34 -7.58 -14.56
N ALA A 134 -1.41 -8.00 -13.69
CA ALA A 134 -0.32 -7.17 -13.19
C ALA A 134 0.53 -6.67 -14.37
N ALA A 135 0.92 -5.40 -14.31
CA ALA A 135 1.56 -4.72 -15.43
C ALA A 135 2.59 -3.70 -14.93
N PHE A 136 3.63 -3.46 -15.72
CA PHE A 136 4.58 -2.38 -15.47
C PHE A 136 3.96 -1.04 -15.85
N PHE A 137 4.50 0.07 -15.35
CA PHE A 137 3.98 1.41 -15.63
C PHE A 137 3.85 1.73 -17.14
N SER A 138 4.76 1.21 -17.97
CA SER A 138 4.72 1.39 -19.43
C SER A 138 3.50 0.72 -20.10
N ASP A 139 2.95 -0.32 -19.49
CA ASP A 139 1.91 -1.13 -20.13
C ASP A 139 0.54 -0.41 -20.12
N PRO A 140 0.06 0.21 -19.01
CA PRO A 140 -1.11 1.07 -19.06
C PRO A 140 -0.96 2.23 -20.05
N VAL A 141 0.23 2.84 -20.15
CA VAL A 141 0.49 3.91 -21.12
C VAL A 141 0.27 3.39 -22.55
N ALA A 142 0.88 2.26 -22.89
CA ALA A 142 0.77 1.66 -24.23
C ALA A 142 -0.65 1.17 -24.55
N ARG A 143 -1.36 0.59 -23.58
CA ARG A 143 -2.70 0.01 -23.78
C ARG A 143 -3.82 1.03 -23.79
N THR A 144 -3.68 2.13 -23.05
CA THR A 144 -4.74 3.14 -22.92
C THR A 144 -4.53 4.36 -23.82
N GLY A 145 -3.29 4.62 -24.25
CA GLY A 145 -2.93 5.82 -25.02
C GLY A 145 -2.94 7.11 -24.19
N LEU A 146 -3.06 7.01 -22.85
CA LEU A 146 -3.03 8.15 -21.95
C LEU A 146 -1.60 8.70 -21.83
N LEU A 147 -1.50 10.00 -21.54
CA LEU A 147 -0.24 10.63 -21.20
C LEU A 147 0.30 10.06 -19.88
N ARG A 148 1.63 10.04 -19.71
CA ARG A 148 2.28 9.60 -18.47
C ARG A 148 1.68 10.24 -17.22
N THR A 149 1.47 11.55 -17.24
CA THR A 149 0.90 12.30 -16.10
C THR A 149 -0.54 11.86 -15.79
N GLN A 150 -1.35 11.61 -16.82
CA GLN A 150 -2.71 11.10 -16.65
C GLN A 150 -2.71 9.69 -16.07
N VAL A 151 -1.74 8.85 -16.46
CA VAL A 151 -1.56 7.51 -15.87
C VAL A 151 -1.16 7.61 -14.39
N GLU A 152 -0.24 8.52 -14.04
CA GLU A 152 0.17 8.75 -12.65
C GLU A 152 -1.01 9.22 -11.78
N GLU A 153 -1.79 10.19 -12.25
CA GLU A 153 -2.99 10.69 -11.54
C GLU A 153 -4.06 9.61 -11.38
N ALA A 154 -4.31 8.84 -12.44
CA ALA A 154 -5.29 7.77 -12.43
C ALA A 154 -4.87 6.60 -11.54
N LEU A 155 -3.60 6.21 -11.55
CA LEU A 155 -3.07 5.21 -10.61
C LEU A 155 -3.14 5.73 -9.17
N ALA A 156 -2.81 6.99 -8.92
CA ALA A 156 -2.94 7.61 -7.60
C ALA A 156 -4.40 7.55 -7.09
N GLU A 157 -5.37 7.83 -7.96
CA GLU A 157 -6.79 7.67 -7.67
C GLU A 157 -7.13 6.21 -7.35
N LEU A 158 -6.73 5.25 -8.19
CA LEU A 158 -7.01 3.83 -7.96
C LEU A 158 -6.38 3.30 -6.65
N VAL A 159 -5.17 3.75 -6.30
CA VAL A 159 -4.53 3.47 -5.01
C VAL A 159 -5.35 4.10 -3.88
N ALA A 160 -5.85 5.31 -4.09
CA ALA A 160 -6.68 5.99 -3.11
C ALA A 160 -8.03 5.30 -2.88
N TRP A 161 -8.55 4.63 -3.90
CA TRP A 161 -9.71 3.76 -3.78
C TRP A 161 -9.38 2.38 -3.20
N GLY A 162 -8.10 2.01 -3.10
CA GLY A 162 -7.65 0.69 -2.67
C GLY A 162 -7.90 -0.41 -3.70
N ILE A 163 -8.06 -0.03 -4.98
CA ILE A 163 -8.35 -0.94 -6.10
C ILE A 163 -7.07 -1.59 -6.61
N VAL A 164 -5.95 -0.85 -6.62
CA VAL A 164 -4.66 -1.33 -7.10
C VAL A 164 -3.62 -1.31 -5.98
N THR A 165 -2.67 -2.23 -6.10
CA THR A 165 -1.46 -2.33 -5.27
C THR A 165 -0.25 -2.50 -6.18
N CYS A 166 0.96 -2.39 -5.64
CA CYS A 166 2.18 -2.76 -6.35
C CYS A 166 3.18 -3.44 -5.41
N ASP A 167 4.20 -4.05 -6.01
CA ASP A 167 5.29 -4.77 -5.38
C ASP A 167 6.50 -3.87 -5.07
N SER A 168 6.31 -2.54 -5.05
CA SER A 168 7.34 -1.58 -4.67
C SER A 168 6.78 -0.51 -3.73
N PHE A 169 7.65 0.07 -2.90
CA PHE A 169 7.30 1.19 -2.04
C PHE A 169 7.64 2.54 -2.69
N SER A 170 8.65 2.56 -3.58
CA SER A 170 9.06 3.75 -4.32
C SER A 170 7.93 4.53 -5.02
N GLY A 171 6.84 3.85 -5.40
CA GLY A 171 5.67 4.47 -6.03
C GLY A 171 4.91 5.50 -5.15
N PHE A 172 5.17 5.56 -3.84
CA PHE A 172 4.57 6.55 -2.94
C PHE A 172 5.29 7.90 -2.92
N GLY A 173 6.51 7.97 -3.50
CA GLY A 173 7.42 9.10 -3.34
C GLY A 173 8.17 9.02 -2.01
N ARG A 174 9.51 9.00 -2.07
CA ARG A 174 10.40 9.03 -0.90
C ARG A 174 10.49 10.45 -0.32
#